data_AF-A0A960K9X9-F1
#
_entry.id   AF-A0A960K9X9-F1
#
_cell.length_a   1.000
_cell.length_b   1.000
_cell.length_c   1.000
_cell.angle_alpha   90.00
_cell.angle_beta   90.00
_cell.angle_gamma   90.00
#
_symmetry.space_group_name_H-M   'P 1'
#
loop_
_entity.id
_entity.type
_entity.pdbx_description
1 polymer ?
#
loop_
_entity_poly.entity_id
_entity_poly.type
_entity_poly.pdbx_seq_one_letter_code
_entity_poly.pdbx_strand_id
1 'polypeptide(L)'
;MRIGMLTGGGDCPGLNAVLRGAVRAMEVEHGGEVIGFEDGWRGVLEDRWERLDVNRCRGILPRGGTILGTSRDQPYTLADGPQRVAQVVEAHGLDAIVAIGGDGTMGVTKDLHRDGIPVVGVPKTIDNDIALTEMTFGFQTAVQICTFSIDRLHTTAESHDRVLVVEVMGRHVGHIATWAGIAGGATIALVPEEPFDIDDVCRRIVSRHRHGSWATIVVVAEGARPV
;
A
#
# COMPACT_ATOMS: atom_id res chain seq x y z
N MET A 1 -23.49 6.40 -16.93
CA MET A 1 -22.18 5.80 -16.65
C MET A 1 -22.27 5.06 -15.33
N ARG A 2 -21.80 3.82 -15.27
CA ARG A 2 -21.79 2.98 -14.07
C ARG A 2 -20.44 2.28 -13.94
N ILE A 3 -19.80 2.36 -12.78
CA ILE A 3 -18.51 1.71 -12.55
C ILE A 3 -18.59 0.76 -11.35
N GLY A 4 -17.82 -0.32 -11.42
CA GLY A 4 -17.52 -1.17 -10.27
C GLY A 4 -16.24 -0.73 -9.58
N MET A 5 -16.13 -0.90 -8.27
CA MET A 5 -14.91 -0.62 -7.51
C MET A 5 -14.57 -1.80 -6.60
N LEU A 6 -13.29 -2.08 -6.41
CA LEU A 6 -12.83 -3.08 -5.45
C LEU A 6 -11.51 -2.67 -4.79
N THR A 7 -11.26 -3.20 -3.60
CA THR A 7 -9.96 -3.08 -2.92
C THR A 7 -9.31 -4.46 -2.76
N GLY A 8 -8.10 -4.62 -3.30
CA GLY A 8 -7.38 -5.90 -3.31
C GLY A 8 -5.99 -5.84 -2.65
N GLY A 9 -5.52 -6.99 -2.17
CA GLY A 9 -4.23 -7.13 -1.49
C GLY A 9 -4.26 -6.68 -0.02
N GLY A 10 -3.09 -6.35 0.56
CA GLY A 10 -3.02 -5.82 1.93
C GLY A 10 -3.70 -4.45 2.04
N ASP A 11 -4.41 -4.16 3.12
CA ASP A 11 -5.01 -2.86 3.32
C ASP A 11 -3.96 -1.79 3.64
N CYS A 12 -4.30 -0.52 3.42
CA CYS A 12 -3.46 0.59 3.82
C CYS A 12 -4.30 1.85 4.04
N PRO A 13 -3.74 2.88 4.69
CA PRO A 13 -4.37 4.20 4.77
C PRO A 13 -4.67 4.77 3.38
N GLY A 14 -5.79 5.47 3.25
CA GLY A 14 -6.19 6.17 2.02
C GLY A 14 -7.17 5.41 1.11
N LEU A 15 -7.40 4.12 1.32
CA LEU A 15 -8.36 3.34 0.52
C LEU A 15 -9.77 3.91 0.54
N ASN A 16 -10.30 4.22 1.73
CA ASN A 16 -11.60 4.87 1.87
C ASN A 16 -11.65 6.27 1.23
N ALA A 17 -10.51 6.97 1.15
CA ALA A 17 -10.43 8.26 0.48
C ALA A 17 -10.56 8.10 -1.05
N VAL A 18 -9.94 7.08 -1.63
CA VAL A 18 -10.07 6.73 -3.05
C VAL A 18 -11.52 6.37 -3.39
N LEU A 19 -12.13 5.46 -2.62
CA LEU A 19 -13.54 5.07 -2.78
C LEU A 19 -14.46 6.29 -2.76
N ARG A 20 -14.34 7.12 -1.72
CA ARG A 20 -15.14 8.34 -1.58
C ARG A 20 -14.90 9.34 -2.71
N GLY A 21 -13.65 9.48 -3.16
CA GLY A 21 -13.28 10.39 -4.25
C GLY A 21 -13.96 10.00 -5.56
N ALA A 22 -13.86 8.73 -5.93
CA ALA A 22 -14.50 8.20 -7.13
C ALA A 22 -16.03 8.28 -7.05
N VAL A 23 -16.64 7.90 -5.92
CA VAL A 23 -18.10 7.99 -5.70
C VAL A 23 -18.59 9.42 -5.84
N ARG A 24 -17.87 10.40 -5.27
CA ARG A 24 -18.23 11.81 -5.40
C ARG A 24 -18.15 12.31 -6.84
N ALA A 25 -17.06 12.00 -7.55
CA ALA A 25 -16.94 12.40 -8.95
C ALA A 25 -18.07 11.78 -9.80
N MET A 26 -18.33 10.49 -9.62
CA MET A 26 -19.38 9.78 -10.35
C MET A 26 -20.77 10.35 -10.10
N GLU A 27 -21.18 10.48 -8.83
CA GLU A 27 -22.55 10.90 -8.49
C GLU A 27 -22.78 12.40 -8.74
N VAL A 28 -21.80 13.24 -8.40
CA VAL A 28 -21.96 14.71 -8.41
C VAL A 28 -21.60 15.32 -9.76
N GLU A 29 -20.53 14.85 -10.42
CA GLU A 29 -20.02 15.47 -11.64
C GLU A 29 -20.54 14.78 -12.90
N HIS A 30 -20.76 13.46 -12.83
CA HIS A 30 -21.14 12.64 -13.99
C HIS A 30 -22.57 12.10 -13.94
N GLY A 31 -23.31 12.29 -12.84
CA GLY A 31 -24.65 11.73 -12.65
C GLY A 31 -24.69 10.20 -12.80
N GLY A 32 -23.57 9.54 -12.54
CA GLY A 32 -23.39 8.10 -12.69
C GLY A 32 -23.52 7.34 -11.37
N GLU A 33 -23.38 6.02 -11.46
CA GLU A 33 -23.54 5.12 -10.31
C GLU A 33 -22.26 4.34 -10.04
N VAL A 34 -22.06 3.98 -8.77
CA VAL A 34 -20.92 3.16 -8.33
C VAL A 34 -21.44 1.97 -7.53
N ILE A 35 -20.93 0.78 -7.87
CA ILE A 35 -21.04 -0.39 -7.00
C ILE A 35 -19.67 -0.75 -6.44
N GLY A 36 -19.61 -1.18 -5.19
CA GLY A 36 -18.42 -1.68 -4.53
C GLY A 36 -18.51 -3.19 -4.38
N PHE A 37 -17.55 -3.92 -4.94
CA PHE A 37 -17.43 -5.36 -4.76
C PHE A 37 -16.73 -5.69 -3.44
N GLU A 38 -17.30 -6.62 -2.69
CA GLU A 38 -16.80 -7.05 -1.39
C GLU A 38 -15.55 -7.92 -1.55
N ASP A 39 -14.57 -7.77 -0.66
CA ASP A 39 -13.38 -8.62 -0.59
C ASP A 39 -12.61 -8.73 -1.92
N GLY A 40 -12.43 -7.62 -2.63
CA GLY A 40 -11.58 -7.56 -3.82
C GLY A 40 -12.15 -8.34 -5.02
N TRP A 41 -11.29 -9.11 -5.71
CA TRP A 41 -11.72 -9.90 -6.87
C TRP A 41 -12.67 -11.04 -6.51
N ARG A 42 -12.66 -11.51 -5.25
CA ARG A 42 -13.61 -12.53 -4.77
C ARG A 42 -15.05 -12.06 -4.92
N GLY A 43 -15.37 -10.83 -4.48
CA GLY A 43 -16.73 -10.29 -4.64
C GLY A 43 -17.11 -10.08 -6.09
N VAL A 44 -16.16 -9.79 -6.99
CA VAL A 44 -16.45 -9.80 -8.43
C VAL A 44 -16.83 -11.20 -8.90
N LEU A 45 -16.03 -12.22 -8.56
CA LEU A 45 -16.25 -13.61 -8.99
C LEU A 45 -17.52 -14.24 -8.42
N GLU A 46 -17.95 -13.80 -7.24
CA GLU A 46 -19.13 -14.29 -6.51
C GLU A 46 -20.34 -13.34 -6.61
N ASP A 47 -20.22 -12.27 -7.40
CA ASP A 47 -21.21 -11.21 -7.57
C ASP A 47 -21.73 -10.61 -6.24
N ARG A 48 -20.84 -10.41 -5.27
CA ARG A 48 -21.11 -9.76 -3.98
C ARG A 48 -20.75 -8.29 -4.04
N TRP A 49 -21.76 -7.43 -3.98
CA TRP A 49 -21.58 -5.98 -4.09
C TRP A 49 -22.59 -5.20 -3.25
N GLU A 50 -22.21 -3.97 -2.89
CA GLU A 50 -23.10 -2.96 -2.35
C GLU A 50 -23.10 -1.70 -3.23
N ARG A 51 -24.21 -0.95 -3.24
CA ARG A 51 -24.25 0.37 -3.88
C ARG A 51 -23.40 1.34 -3.05
N LEU A 52 -22.51 2.06 -3.71
CA LEU A 52 -21.74 3.13 -3.08
C LEU A 52 -22.25 4.48 -3.57
N ASP A 53 -22.89 5.23 -2.67
CA ASP A 53 -23.32 6.61 -2.89
C ASP A 53 -22.66 7.56 -1.89
N VAL A 54 -22.87 8.86 -2.08
CA VAL A 54 -22.32 9.93 -1.22
C VAL A 54 -22.71 9.74 0.25
N ASN A 55 -23.90 9.19 0.52
CA ASN A 55 -24.37 8.93 1.88
C ASN A 55 -23.65 7.73 2.49
N ARG A 56 -23.49 6.64 1.75
CA ARG A 56 -22.76 5.43 2.16
C ARG A 56 -21.29 5.73 2.44
N CYS A 57 -20.71 6.65 1.69
CA CYS A 57 -19.33 7.12 1.85
C CYS A 57 -19.17 8.25 2.88
N ARG A 58 -20.22 8.60 3.64
CA ARG A 58 -20.12 9.64 4.66
C ARG A 58 -19.25 9.18 5.83
N GLY A 59 -18.30 10.03 6.25
CA GLY A 59 -17.45 9.76 7.41
C GLY A 59 -16.34 8.73 7.19
N ILE A 60 -16.17 8.18 5.97
CA ILE A 60 -15.11 7.20 5.70
C ILE A 60 -13.75 7.82 5.38
N LEU A 61 -13.71 9.10 4.97
CA LEU A 61 -12.49 9.80 4.59
C LEU A 61 -11.34 9.70 5.62
N PRO A 62 -11.57 9.92 6.94
CA PRO A 62 -10.50 9.82 7.94
C PRO A 62 -10.22 8.39 8.40
N ARG A 63 -11.00 7.39 7.96
CA ARG A 63 -10.87 6.00 8.43
C ARG A 63 -9.78 5.27 7.65
N GLY A 64 -8.86 4.62 8.37
CA GLY A 64 -7.93 3.64 7.79
C GLY A 64 -8.66 2.40 7.26
N GLY A 65 -7.92 1.53 6.56
CA GLY A 65 -8.45 0.34 5.93
C GLY A 65 -9.44 0.64 4.80
N THR A 66 -10.31 -0.32 4.50
CA THR A 66 -11.34 -0.24 3.44
C THR A 66 -12.69 -0.69 3.98
N ILE A 67 -13.77 -0.02 3.57
CA ILE A 67 -15.15 -0.44 3.90
C ILE A 67 -15.61 -1.66 3.10
N LEU A 68 -14.93 -2.03 2.01
CA LEU A 68 -15.31 -3.15 1.14
C LEU A 68 -14.64 -4.47 1.53
N GLY A 69 -13.72 -4.48 2.49
CA GLY A 69 -12.86 -5.64 2.74
C GLY A 69 -11.83 -5.86 1.63
N THR A 70 -11.06 -6.93 1.74
CA THR A 70 -10.02 -7.28 0.76
C THR A 70 -9.74 -8.77 0.77
N SER A 71 -9.28 -9.30 -0.36
CA SER A 71 -8.82 -10.68 -0.49
C SER A 71 -7.55 -10.76 -1.36
N ARG A 72 -7.02 -11.98 -1.45
CA ARG A 72 -5.89 -12.33 -2.34
C ARG A 72 -6.33 -13.19 -3.53
N ASP A 73 -7.63 -13.39 -3.71
CA ASP A 73 -8.14 -14.14 -4.85
C ASP A 73 -7.85 -13.39 -6.15
N GLN A 74 -7.58 -14.15 -7.21
CA GLN A 74 -7.26 -13.61 -8.52
C GLN A 74 -8.08 -14.36 -9.57
N PRO A 75 -8.76 -13.67 -10.50
CA PRO A 75 -9.57 -14.32 -11.54
C PRO A 75 -8.78 -15.38 -12.32
N TYR A 76 -7.51 -15.14 -12.62
CA TYR A 76 -6.67 -16.04 -13.41
C TYR A 76 -6.22 -17.32 -12.70
N THR A 77 -6.51 -17.49 -11.40
CA THR A 77 -6.30 -18.79 -10.74
C THR A 77 -7.45 -19.77 -11.01
N LEU A 78 -8.55 -19.29 -11.59
CA LEU A 78 -9.70 -20.08 -12.00
C LEU A 78 -9.74 -20.21 -13.52
N ALA A 79 -10.10 -21.39 -14.02
CA ALA A 79 -10.14 -21.66 -15.47
C ALA A 79 -11.15 -20.76 -16.22
N ASP A 80 -12.23 -20.34 -15.55
CA ASP A 80 -13.30 -19.50 -16.08
C ASP A 80 -13.36 -18.11 -15.43
N GLY A 81 -12.36 -17.72 -14.64
CA GLY A 81 -12.41 -16.49 -13.85
C GLY A 81 -12.53 -15.21 -14.67
N PRO A 82 -11.71 -14.99 -15.71
CA PRO A 82 -11.84 -13.82 -16.58
C PRO A 82 -13.22 -13.74 -17.26
N GLN A 83 -13.78 -14.89 -17.67
CA GLN A 83 -15.11 -14.95 -18.26
C GLN A 83 -16.20 -14.57 -17.26
N ARG A 84 -16.08 -14.98 -16.00
CA ARG A 84 -17.00 -14.54 -14.93
C ARG A 84 -16.91 -13.04 -14.68
N VAL A 85 -15.71 -12.47 -14.67
CA VAL A 85 -15.54 -11.01 -14.56
C VAL A 85 -16.24 -10.30 -15.72
N ALA A 86 -16.07 -10.77 -16.96
CA ALA A 86 -16.76 -10.21 -18.12
C ALA A 86 -18.28 -10.30 -18.01
N GLN A 87 -18.82 -11.44 -17.55
CA GLN A 87 -20.25 -11.63 -17.30
C GLN A 87 -20.79 -10.65 -16.26
N VAL A 88 -20.04 -10.39 -15.19
CA VAL A 88 -20.43 -9.43 -14.15
C VAL A 88 -20.41 -8.00 -14.68
N VAL A 89 -19.40 -7.64 -15.49
CA VAL A 89 -19.35 -6.34 -16.18
C VAL A 89 -20.60 -6.15 -17.05
N GLU A 90 -20.96 -7.15 -17.85
CA GLU A 90 -22.15 -7.10 -18.73
C GLU A 90 -23.46 -7.08 -17.93
N ALA A 91 -23.61 -7.98 -16.95
CA ALA A 91 -24.83 -8.12 -16.15
C ALA A 91 -25.17 -6.86 -15.35
N HIS A 92 -24.16 -6.13 -14.87
CA HIS A 92 -24.35 -4.86 -14.18
C HIS A 92 -24.31 -3.64 -15.10
N GLY A 93 -24.03 -3.82 -16.40
CA GLY A 93 -23.85 -2.72 -17.34
C GLY A 93 -22.73 -1.76 -16.91
N LEU A 94 -21.60 -2.31 -16.47
CA LEU A 94 -20.44 -1.52 -16.03
C LEU A 94 -19.66 -1.01 -17.23
N ASP A 95 -19.36 0.29 -17.23
CA ASP A 95 -18.43 0.91 -18.16
C ASP A 95 -16.98 0.52 -17.86
N ALA A 96 -16.66 0.27 -16.58
CA ALA A 96 -15.36 -0.25 -16.14
C ALA A 96 -15.39 -0.78 -14.69
N ILE A 97 -14.39 -1.59 -14.33
CA ILE A 97 -14.04 -1.89 -12.94
C ILE A 97 -12.78 -1.11 -12.54
N VAL A 98 -12.87 -0.32 -11.47
CA VAL A 98 -11.74 0.38 -10.83
C VAL A 98 -11.17 -0.52 -9.73
N ALA A 99 -10.03 -1.14 -10.01
CA ALA A 99 -9.32 -2.02 -9.10
C ALA A 99 -8.25 -1.26 -8.33
N ILE A 100 -8.44 -1.14 -7.01
CA ILE A 100 -7.50 -0.44 -6.12
C ILE A 100 -6.64 -1.48 -5.40
N GLY A 101 -5.34 -1.49 -5.63
CA GLY A 101 -4.51 -2.55 -5.07
C GLY A 101 -3.01 -2.44 -5.31
N GLY A 102 -2.28 -3.42 -4.78
CA GLY A 102 -0.84 -3.56 -4.95
C GLY A 102 -0.45 -4.21 -6.28
N ASP A 103 0.81 -4.61 -6.42
CA ASP A 103 1.35 -5.26 -7.62
C ASP A 103 0.47 -6.42 -8.14
N GLY A 104 0.06 -7.35 -7.25
CA GLY A 104 -0.82 -8.46 -7.63
C GLY A 104 -2.18 -8.04 -8.18
N THR A 105 -2.76 -6.93 -7.70
CA THR A 105 -4.00 -6.38 -8.25
C THR A 105 -3.74 -5.71 -9.60
N MET A 106 -2.65 -4.96 -9.73
CA MET A 106 -2.27 -4.30 -10.98
C MET A 106 -1.96 -5.32 -12.10
N GLY A 107 -1.34 -6.45 -11.75
CA GLY A 107 -1.12 -7.58 -12.67
C GLY A 107 -2.44 -8.11 -13.23
N VAL A 108 -3.41 -8.42 -12.37
CA VAL A 108 -4.75 -8.85 -12.80
C VAL A 108 -5.43 -7.79 -13.67
N THR A 109 -5.39 -6.52 -13.28
CA THR A 109 -5.96 -5.42 -14.06
C THR A 109 -5.35 -5.33 -15.46
N LYS A 110 -4.02 -5.47 -15.57
CA LYS A 110 -3.32 -5.46 -16.86
C LYS A 110 -3.78 -6.61 -17.75
N ASP A 111 -3.88 -7.82 -17.20
CA ASP A 111 -4.27 -8.99 -17.96
C ASP A 111 -5.75 -8.92 -18.40
N LEU A 112 -6.66 -8.48 -17.52
CA LEU A 112 -8.08 -8.26 -17.85
C LEU A 112 -8.24 -7.21 -18.96
N HIS A 113 -7.46 -6.13 -18.91
CA HIS A 113 -7.44 -5.11 -19.96
C HIS A 113 -7.01 -5.71 -21.31
N ARG A 114 -5.98 -6.58 -21.31
CA ARG A 114 -5.52 -7.28 -22.51
C ARG A 114 -6.60 -8.21 -23.08
N ASP A 115 -7.43 -8.79 -22.22
CA ASP A 115 -8.56 -9.63 -22.60
C ASP A 115 -9.80 -8.81 -23.04
N GLY A 116 -9.68 -7.48 -23.12
CA GLY A 116 -10.74 -6.58 -23.59
C GLY A 116 -11.77 -6.20 -22.54
N ILE A 117 -11.55 -6.57 -21.27
CA ILE A 117 -12.44 -6.21 -20.16
C ILE A 117 -12.09 -4.78 -19.71
N PRO A 118 -13.08 -3.87 -19.61
CA PRO A 118 -12.80 -2.48 -19.25
C PRO A 118 -12.45 -2.38 -17.77
N VAL A 119 -11.20 -2.03 -17.49
CA VAL A 119 -10.67 -1.93 -16.13
C VAL A 119 -9.73 -0.74 -15.99
N VAL A 120 -9.66 -0.19 -14.79
CA VAL A 120 -8.76 0.91 -14.40
C VAL A 120 -8.03 0.51 -13.12
N GLY A 121 -6.71 0.64 -13.11
CA GLY A 121 -5.89 0.36 -11.93
C GLY A 121 -5.63 1.62 -11.10
N VAL A 122 -5.81 1.52 -9.78
CA VAL A 122 -5.37 2.56 -8.83
C VAL A 122 -4.28 1.98 -7.93
N PRO A 123 -3.02 2.46 -8.06
CA PRO A 123 -1.88 1.87 -7.37
C PRO A 123 -1.91 2.20 -5.88
N LYS A 124 -1.95 1.14 -5.07
CA LYS A 124 -2.12 1.22 -3.61
C LYS A 124 -1.19 0.23 -2.92
N THR A 125 -0.34 0.73 -2.05
CA THR A 125 0.55 -0.06 -1.19
C THR A 125 1.31 0.88 -0.27
N ILE A 126 1.68 0.43 0.93
CA ILE A 126 2.62 1.18 1.76
C ILE A 126 4.06 1.06 1.23
N ASP A 127 4.36 0.02 0.45
CA ASP A 127 5.72 -0.34 0.04
C ASP A 127 6.29 0.66 -1.00
N ASN A 128 5.42 1.40 -1.70
CA ASN A 128 5.76 2.28 -2.83
C ASN A 128 6.50 1.57 -3.99
N ASP A 129 6.17 0.30 -4.22
CA ASP A 129 6.86 -0.62 -5.13
C ASP A 129 6.12 -0.83 -6.47
N ILE A 130 5.20 0.07 -6.84
CA ILE A 130 4.44 -0.04 -8.10
C ILE A 130 5.09 0.83 -9.17
N ALA A 131 5.43 0.22 -10.31
CA ALA A 131 6.05 0.92 -11.43
C ALA A 131 5.15 2.05 -11.99
N LEU A 132 5.79 3.06 -12.58
CA LEU A 132 5.14 4.18 -13.29
C LEU A 132 4.29 5.11 -12.40
N THR A 133 4.40 5.00 -11.07
CA THR A 133 3.92 6.01 -10.13
C THR A 133 5.05 6.38 -9.17
N GLU A 134 5.20 7.66 -8.88
CA GLU A 134 6.19 8.14 -7.90
C GLU A 134 5.75 7.83 -6.47
N MET A 135 4.44 7.87 -6.22
CA MET A 135 3.85 7.68 -4.90
C MET A 135 2.59 6.82 -4.97
N THR A 136 2.47 5.86 -4.06
CA THR A 136 1.29 5.02 -3.88
C THR A 136 0.45 5.46 -2.69
N PHE A 137 -0.87 5.23 -2.76
CA PHE A 137 -1.74 5.45 -1.61
C PHE A 137 -1.29 4.59 -0.42
N GLY A 138 -1.13 5.22 0.74
CA GLY A 138 -0.68 4.59 1.98
C GLY A 138 0.78 4.85 2.35
N PHE A 139 1.66 5.09 1.36
CA PHE A 139 3.10 5.27 1.59
C PHE A 139 3.43 6.40 2.56
N GLN A 140 2.92 7.62 2.30
CA GLN A 140 3.22 8.78 3.14
C GLN A 140 2.76 8.59 4.60
N THR A 141 1.60 7.95 4.81
CA THR A 141 1.12 7.66 6.17
C THR A 141 2.04 6.65 6.87
N ALA A 142 2.51 5.63 6.16
CA ALA A 142 3.47 4.66 6.71
C ALA A 142 4.79 5.34 7.09
N VAL A 143 5.35 6.17 6.19
CA VAL A 143 6.55 6.97 6.46
C VAL A 143 6.37 7.84 7.70
N GLN A 144 5.26 8.56 7.81
CA GLN A 144 4.98 9.43 8.95
C GLN A 144 4.91 8.65 10.28
N ILE A 145 4.29 7.47 10.29
CA ILE A 145 4.24 6.60 11.48
C ILE A 145 5.64 6.09 11.86
N CYS A 146 6.42 5.64 10.88
CA CYS A 146 7.79 5.19 11.11
C CYS A 146 8.67 6.33 11.63
N THR A 147 8.58 7.53 11.04
CA THR A 147 9.29 8.73 11.50
C THR A 147 8.97 9.06 12.96
N PHE A 148 7.69 9.09 13.35
CA PHE A 148 7.32 9.34 14.75
C PHE A 148 7.78 8.25 15.70
N SER A 149 7.81 7.00 15.24
CA SER A 149 8.31 5.87 16.04
C SER A 149 9.81 6.00 16.27
N ILE A 150 10.58 6.33 15.23
CA ILE A 150 12.03 6.57 15.31
C ILE A 150 12.34 7.77 16.21
N ASP A 151 11.62 8.88 16.04
CA ASP A 151 11.81 10.10 16.83
C ASP A 151 11.71 9.84 18.34
N ARG A 152 10.69 9.08 18.75
CA ARG A 152 10.48 8.70 20.17
C ARG A 152 11.61 7.85 20.75
N LEU A 153 12.35 7.13 19.92
CA LEU A 153 13.45 6.27 20.37
C LEU A 153 14.72 7.05 20.72
N HIS A 154 14.90 8.27 20.20
CA HIS A 154 16.10 9.08 20.50
C HIS A 154 16.27 9.32 22.00
N THR A 155 15.20 9.73 22.68
CA THR A 155 15.25 10.07 24.10
C THR A 155 15.75 8.90 24.97
N THR A 156 15.30 7.68 24.69
CA THR A 156 15.75 6.49 25.43
C THR A 156 17.11 5.98 24.97
N ALA A 157 17.47 6.17 23.70
CA ALA A 157 18.78 5.82 23.18
C ALA A 157 19.88 6.69 23.81
N GLU A 158 19.65 7.99 23.90
CA GLU A 158 20.57 8.98 24.48
C GLU A 158 20.70 8.86 26.00
N SER A 159 19.63 8.50 26.70
CA SER A 159 19.65 8.38 28.16
C SER A 159 20.44 7.16 28.67
N HIS A 160 20.68 6.17 27.81
CA HIS A 160 21.25 4.88 28.20
C HIS A 160 22.37 4.38 27.30
N ASP A 161 22.93 5.25 26.44
CA ASP A 161 24.03 4.92 25.53
C ASP A 161 23.74 3.66 24.68
N ARG A 162 22.54 3.59 24.09
CA ARG A 162 22.04 2.38 23.40
C ARG A 162 22.18 2.44 21.88
N VAL A 163 22.42 1.26 21.32
CA VAL A 163 22.16 0.95 19.92
C VAL A 163 20.78 0.34 19.80
N LEU A 164 19.91 0.95 19.00
CA LEU A 164 18.55 0.47 18.74
C LEU A 164 18.42 0.11 17.27
N VAL A 165 17.86 -1.07 17.01
CA VAL A 165 17.55 -1.54 15.66
C VAL A 165 16.03 -1.49 15.48
N VAL A 166 15.57 -0.82 14.44
CA VAL A 166 14.16 -0.59 14.12
C VAL A 166 13.86 -1.22 12.78
N GLU A 167 13.14 -2.34 12.81
CA GLU A 167 12.64 -2.98 11.59
C GLU A 167 11.40 -2.23 11.08
N VAL A 168 11.38 -1.95 9.76
CA VAL A 168 10.22 -1.35 9.08
C VAL A 168 9.82 -2.20 7.88
N MET A 169 8.55 -2.13 7.51
CA MET A 169 8.01 -2.81 6.33
C MET A 169 8.60 -2.25 5.02
N GLY A 170 8.35 -2.96 3.92
CA GLY A 170 8.75 -2.57 2.56
C GLY A 170 8.93 -3.76 1.62
N ARG A 171 8.67 -4.98 2.10
CA ARG A 171 8.85 -6.27 1.42
C ARG A 171 10.25 -6.46 0.84
N HIS A 172 10.47 -5.92 -0.35
CA HIS A 172 11.68 -6.09 -1.14
C HIS A 172 12.30 -4.75 -1.56
N VAL A 173 11.72 -3.63 -1.11
CA VAL A 173 12.22 -2.27 -1.34
C VAL A 173 12.46 -1.53 -0.02
N GLY A 174 13.37 -0.56 -0.06
CA GLY A 174 13.84 0.20 1.08
C GLY A 174 13.14 1.54 1.30
N HIS A 175 12.12 1.90 0.50
CA HIS A 175 11.56 3.25 0.47
C HIS A 175 11.12 3.80 1.83
N ILE A 176 10.41 2.99 2.64
CA ILE A 176 10.01 3.38 3.99
C ILE A 176 11.24 3.59 4.87
N ALA A 177 12.18 2.64 4.87
CA ALA A 177 13.41 2.72 5.66
C ALA A 177 14.26 3.95 5.32
N THR A 178 14.39 4.28 4.04
CA THR A 178 15.12 5.46 3.58
C THR A 178 14.42 6.75 4.03
N TRP A 179 13.13 6.91 3.71
CA TRP A 179 12.41 8.16 3.98
C TRP A 179 12.22 8.40 5.48
N ALA A 180 11.78 7.37 6.21
CA ALA A 180 11.59 7.46 7.66
C ALA A 180 12.93 7.54 8.40
N GLY A 181 13.97 6.87 7.91
CA GLY A 181 15.32 6.97 8.46
C GLY A 181 15.87 8.40 8.37
N ILE A 182 15.74 9.04 7.21
CA ILE A 182 16.17 10.45 7.03
C ILE A 182 15.33 11.37 7.92
N ALA A 183 14.01 11.27 7.85
CA ALA A 183 13.10 12.17 8.57
C ALA A 183 13.16 11.99 10.09
N GLY A 184 13.36 10.76 10.56
CA GLY A 184 13.48 10.42 11.97
C GLY A 184 14.90 10.57 12.53
N GLY A 185 15.90 10.91 11.72
CA GLY A 185 17.28 11.08 12.20
C GLY A 185 17.99 9.76 12.55
N ALA A 186 17.69 8.68 11.83
CA ALA A 186 18.42 7.43 11.95
C ALA A 186 19.89 7.63 11.53
N THR A 187 20.80 6.95 12.23
CA THR A 187 22.24 7.02 11.92
C THR A 187 22.60 6.17 10.71
N ILE A 188 21.94 5.02 10.58
CA ILE A 188 22.15 4.04 9.51
C ILE A 188 20.78 3.58 9.03
N ALA A 189 20.60 3.54 7.71
CA ALA A 189 19.48 2.86 7.06
C ALA A 189 20.03 1.68 6.26
N LEU A 190 19.52 0.49 6.52
CA LEU A 190 19.84 -0.74 5.78
C LEU A 190 18.66 -1.10 4.89
N VAL A 191 18.93 -1.19 3.58
CA VAL A 191 17.90 -1.33 2.55
C VAL A 191 18.24 -2.46 1.59
N PRO A 192 17.25 -3.13 0.96
CA PRO A 192 17.52 -4.25 0.06
C PRO A 192 18.31 -3.86 -1.21
N GLU A 193 18.22 -2.60 -1.63
CA GLU A 193 18.87 -2.09 -2.84
C GLU A 193 20.39 -1.92 -2.68
N GLU A 194 20.88 -1.82 -1.45
CA GLU A 194 22.30 -1.56 -1.15
C GLU A 194 22.85 -2.69 -0.26
N PRO A 195 23.68 -3.61 -0.81
CA PRO A 195 24.30 -4.68 -0.05
C PRO A 195 25.17 -4.13 1.10
N PHE A 196 25.15 -4.80 2.26
CA PHE A 196 25.91 -4.35 3.43
C PHE A 196 26.61 -5.50 4.16
N ASP A 197 27.81 -5.23 4.64
CA ASP A 197 28.56 -6.10 5.55
C ASP A 197 28.22 -5.71 7.00
N ILE A 198 27.79 -6.70 7.80
CA ILE A 198 27.42 -6.49 9.20
C ILE A 198 28.62 -6.03 10.04
N ASP A 199 29.84 -6.48 9.72
CA ASP A 199 31.04 -6.07 10.42
C ASP A 199 31.37 -4.60 10.13
N ASP A 200 31.10 -4.13 8.91
CA ASP A 200 31.25 -2.71 8.57
C ASP A 200 30.25 -1.83 9.31
N VAL A 201 28.99 -2.25 9.38
CA VAL A 201 27.95 -1.58 10.18
C VAL A 201 28.42 -1.49 11.64
N CYS A 202 28.90 -2.59 12.22
CA CYS A 202 29.44 -2.60 13.59
C CYS A 202 30.62 -1.64 13.77
N ARG A 203 31.57 -1.62 12.82
CA ARG A 203 32.72 -0.69 12.85
C ARG A 203 32.28 0.77 12.84
N ARG A 204 31.27 1.12 12.03
CA ARG A 204 30.71 2.49 11.96
C ARG A 204 30.08 2.90 13.29
N ILE A 205 29.33 2.00 13.93
CA ILE A 205 28.71 2.24 15.24
C ILE A 205 29.79 2.44 16.32
N VAL A 206 30.79 1.55 16.37
CA VAL A 206 31.90 1.67 17.34
C VAL A 206 32.69 2.96 17.12
N SER A 207 32.95 3.35 15.87
CA SER A 207 33.62 4.60 15.55
C SER A 207 32.83 5.80 16.08
N ARG A 208 31.51 5.83 15.88
CA ARG A 208 30.62 6.89 16.38
C ARG A 208 30.66 7.00 17.90
N HIS A 209 30.61 5.87 18.61
CA HIS A 209 30.73 5.84 20.08
C HIS A 209 32.07 6.43 20.54
N ARG A 210 33.19 6.07 19.90
CA ARG A 210 34.51 6.63 20.22
C ARG A 210 34.62 8.15 20.06
N HIS A 211 33.77 8.77 19.23
CA HIS A 211 33.72 10.22 19.03
C HIS A 211 32.68 10.92 19.93
N GLY A 212 32.21 10.25 20.99
CA GLY A 212 31.33 10.85 22.00
C GLY A 212 29.84 10.81 21.65
N SER A 213 29.45 10.07 20.60
CA SER A 213 28.05 9.87 20.24
C SER A 213 27.61 8.44 20.56
N TRP A 214 26.93 8.28 21.68
CA TRP A 214 26.66 6.96 22.30
C TRP A 214 25.28 6.39 21.99
N ALA A 215 24.39 7.20 21.41
CA ALA A 215 23.10 6.76 20.90
C ALA A 215 23.20 6.47 19.40
N THR A 216 22.76 5.30 18.97
CA THR A 216 22.70 4.95 17.55
C THR A 216 21.39 4.27 17.21
N ILE A 217 20.67 4.83 16.23
CA ILE A 217 19.46 4.21 15.68
C ILE A 217 19.78 3.67 14.30
N VAL A 218 19.54 2.37 14.11
CA VAL A 218 19.66 1.67 12.83
C VAL A 218 18.26 1.32 12.36
N VAL A 219 17.84 1.85 11.22
CA VAL A 219 16.57 1.47 10.58
C VAL A 219 16.86 0.40 9.55
N VAL A 220 16.09 -0.69 9.56
CA VAL A 220 16.29 -1.85 8.70
C VAL A 220 14.98 -2.14 7.98
N ALA A 221 14.99 -2.12 6.65
CA ALA A 221 13.86 -2.63 5.88
C ALA A 221 13.77 -4.15 6.07
N GLU A 222 12.56 -4.71 6.20
CA GLU A 222 12.33 -6.16 6.41
C GLU A 222 12.97 -7.05 5.33
N GLY A 223 13.15 -6.52 4.12
CA GLY A 223 13.81 -7.20 3.01
C GLY A 223 15.34 -7.14 3.02
N ALA A 224 15.95 -6.32 3.87
CA ALA A 224 17.38 -6.07 3.87
C ALA A 224 18.13 -7.29 4.44
N ARG A 225 19.17 -7.76 3.73
CA ARG A 225 19.98 -8.90 4.16
C ARG A 225 21.46 -8.56 4.05
N PRO A 226 22.28 -8.96 5.04
CA PRO A 226 23.73 -8.81 4.95
C PRO A 226 24.28 -9.72 3.84
N VAL A 227 25.44 -9.35 3.31
CA VAL A 227 26.25 -10.19 2.40
C VAL A 227 27.17 -11.16 3.14
#